data_AF-A0A7Z9JZG0-F1
#
_entry.id   AF-A0A7Z9JZG0-F1
#
_cell.length_a   1.000
_cell.length_b   1.000
_cell.length_c   1.000
_cell.angle_alpha   90.00
_cell.angle_beta   90.00
_cell.angle_gamma   90.00
#
_symmetry.space_group_name_H-M   'P 1'
#
loop_
_entity.id
_entity.type
_entity.pdbx_description
1 polymer ?
#
loop_
_entity_poly.entity_id
_entity_poly.type
_entity_poly.pdbx_seq_one_letter_code
_entity_poly.pdbx_strand_id
1 'polypeptide(L)'
;MYKLYTIILLIGMSFSAVTVETSTDGGRIYFSSGQLHHLKGEPESSVRNYLESIQNKLGHENAHKFPLDYYKDGKYGTRHFSFQQTYNGIPVFGRYIRVHIQGDIITSLSSNIDNIDISVVPIITKSGAMDIIRPVYISTSTYLKYQNLQIYIQNSIPHLVHCIDAVSFEDPWRYLVDAHTGEIIDMFPLIYEEGPVIGSGINLLNEAVDTIYVYEGSSFMPIGQDLVTPYLLCEEYCWDYGDCGGGSYSDCVVSPQQGDCEDGYILDCNGECFNDWYLQFPGVGNGFCNDPWLDYAEEDIAFGPYNMVDESNPALGNIYTINSYGGFYTDLSYVNSETPEFTESSTSLSHKSGVSAHDYQRKTLDYFWNHHGYSGIDGNGKRTISVVNYTNVAGGLDQRNAFYNAALDVLTYGLGG
;
A
#
# COMPACT_ATOMS: atom_id res chain seq x y z
N MET A 1 -9.55 -68.09 43.02
CA MET A 1 -9.46 -66.74 42.41
C MET A 1 -8.50 -66.82 41.23
N TYR A 2 -9.01 -67.09 40.03
CA TYR A 2 -8.23 -67.03 38.79
C TYR A 2 -8.42 -65.64 38.18
N LYS A 3 -7.34 -64.86 38.07
CA LYS A 3 -7.36 -63.56 37.39
C LYS A 3 -7.22 -63.79 35.88
N LEU A 4 -8.29 -63.44 35.16
CA LEU A 4 -8.33 -63.38 33.71
C LEU A 4 -7.51 -62.16 33.24
N TYR A 5 -6.46 -62.37 32.45
CA TYR A 5 -5.72 -61.28 31.80
C TYR A 5 -6.20 -61.16 30.35
N THR A 6 -6.94 -60.09 30.08
CA THR A 6 -7.35 -59.70 28.72
C THR A 6 -6.15 -59.07 28.02
N ILE A 7 -5.59 -59.75 27.03
CA ILE A 7 -4.57 -59.18 26.13
C ILE A 7 -5.30 -58.33 25.09
N ILE A 8 -5.14 -57.01 25.17
CA ILE A 8 -5.62 -56.06 24.15
C ILE A 8 -4.57 -56.05 23.04
N LEU A 9 -4.91 -56.62 21.89
CA LEU A 9 -4.12 -56.56 20.66
C LEU A 9 -4.31 -55.16 20.04
N LEU A 10 -3.34 -54.26 20.26
CA LEU A 10 -3.28 -52.96 19.57
C LEU A 10 -2.81 -53.19 18.13
N ILE A 11 -3.76 -53.28 17.21
CA ILE A 11 -3.50 -53.23 15.77
C ILE A 11 -3.19 -51.77 15.44
N GLY A 12 -1.91 -51.48 15.20
CA GLY A 12 -1.49 -50.17 14.70
C GLY A 12 -2.04 -49.95 13.30
N MET A 13 -3.06 -49.09 13.17
CA MET A 13 -3.48 -48.59 11.87
C MET A 13 -2.39 -47.66 11.34
N SER A 14 -1.76 -48.03 10.24
CA SER A 14 -0.89 -47.14 9.46
C SER A 14 -1.75 -45.99 8.92
N PHE A 15 -1.55 -44.79 9.45
CA PHE A 15 -2.13 -43.59 8.84
C PHE A 15 -1.52 -43.43 7.44
N SER A 16 -2.34 -43.59 6.41
CA SER A 16 -1.98 -43.20 5.04
C SER A 16 -1.53 -41.74 5.08
N ALA A 17 -0.40 -41.42 4.46
CA ALA A 17 0.08 -40.04 4.33
C ALA A 17 -1.05 -39.18 3.75
N VAL A 18 -1.53 -38.20 4.52
CA VAL A 18 -2.58 -37.30 4.08
C VAL A 18 -1.97 -36.35 3.07
N THR A 19 -2.40 -36.45 1.81
CA THR A 19 -2.08 -35.46 0.78
C THR A 19 -3.19 -34.41 0.75
N VAL A 20 -2.82 -33.14 0.84
CA VAL A 20 -3.71 -32.00 0.65
C VAL A 20 -3.47 -31.47 -0.76
N GLU A 21 -4.50 -31.47 -1.61
CA GLU A 21 -4.46 -30.86 -2.95
C GLU A 21 -5.51 -29.75 -3.01
N THR A 22 -5.12 -28.58 -3.52
CA THR A 22 -6.04 -27.49 -3.83
C THR A 22 -5.93 -27.14 -5.32
N SER A 23 -7.09 -27.05 -5.97
CA SER A 23 -7.20 -26.84 -7.41
C SER A 23 -8.10 -25.65 -7.73
N THR A 24 -7.91 -25.06 -8.92
CA THR A 24 -8.87 -24.10 -9.49
C THR A 24 -10.16 -24.81 -9.92
N ASP A 25 -11.21 -24.04 -10.22
CA ASP A 25 -12.50 -24.57 -10.71
C ASP A 25 -12.37 -25.44 -11.98
N GLY A 26 -11.27 -25.31 -12.73
CA GLY A 26 -10.91 -26.14 -13.88
C GLY A 26 -10.09 -27.39 -13.57
N GLY A 27 -9.88 -27.74 -12.30
CA GLY A 27 -9.13 -28.93 -11.86
C GLY A 27 -7.60 -28.79 -11.95
N ARG A 28 -7.07 -27.60 -12.22
CA ARG A 28 -5.62 -27.34 -12.23
C ARG A 28 -5.10 -27.21 -10.81
N ILE A 29 -4.08 -27.97 -10.45
CA ILE A 29 -3.46 -27.87 -9.12
C ILE A 29 -2.72 -26.54 -8.99
N TYR A 30 -3.08 -25.77 -7.96
CA TYR A 30 -2.32 -24.59 -7.53
C TYR A 30 -1.40 -24.91 -6.35
N PHE A 31 -1.79 -25.86 -5.50
CA PHE A 31 -1.01 -26.28 -4.34
C PHE A 31 -1.24 -27.75 -4.03
N SER A 32 -0.16 -28.45 -3.67
CA SER A 32 -0.19 -29.82 -3.19
C SER A 32 0.83 -29.99 -2.07
N SER A 33 0.46 -30.68 -0.98
CA SER A 33 1.38 -30.99 0.13
C SER A 33 1.13 -32.39 0.69
N GLY A 34 2.17 -33.01 1.25
CA GLY A 34 2.15 -34.38 1.78
C GLY A 34 3.41 -35.15 1.42
N GLN A 35 3.32 -36.46 1.25
CA GLN A 35 4.42 -37.26 0.66
C GLN A 35 4.14 -37.43 -0.84
N LEU A 36 4.59 -36.48 -1.65
CA LEU A 36 4.19 -36.40 -3.06
C LEU A 36 5.00 -37.34 -3.96
N HIS A 37 6.33 -37.38 -3.78
CA HIS A 37 7.22 -38.18 -4.61
C HIS A 37 8.54 -38.44 -3.89
N HIS A 38 9.06 -39.67 -3.99
CA HIS A 38 10.41 -40.01 -3.53
C HIS A 38 11.42 -39.76 -4.64
N LEU A 39 12.48 -39.03 -4.36
CA LEU A 39 13.51 -38.72 -5.33
C LEU A 39 14.25 -39.99 -5.77
N LYS A 40 14.58 -40.07 -7.06
CA LYS A 40 15.40 -41.13 -7.66
C LYS A 40 16.53 -40.50 -8.48
N GLY A 41 17.77 -40.72 -8.05
CA GLY A 41 18.95 -40.19 -8.73
C GLY A 41 19.15 -38.69 -8.50
N GLU A 42 19.57 -37.98 -9.53
CA GLU A 42 19.83 -36.53 -9.46
C GLU A 42 18.56 -35.75 -9.09
N PRO A 43 18.59 -34.87 -8.06
CA PRO A 43 17.40 -34.23 -7.51
C PRO A 43 16.57 -33.46 -8.54
N GLU A 44 17.21 -32.62 -9.38
CA GLU A 44 16.50 -31.85 -10.40
C GLU A 44 15.82 -32.76 -11.43
N SER A 45 16.53 -33.80 -11.88
CA SER A 45 15.98 -34.77 -12.85
C SER A 45 14.77 -35.49 -12.27
N SER A 46 14.82 -35.87 -10.99
CA SER A 46 13.69 -36.50 -10.32
C SER A 46 12.51 -35.55 -10.13
N VAL A 47 12.76 -34.27 -9.84
CA VAL A 47 11.70 -33.24 -9.77
C VAL A 47 11.05 -33.05 -11.13
N ARG A 48 11.83 -32.95 -12.20
CA ARG A 48 11.30 -32.80 -13.57
C ARG A 48 10.46 -34.02 -13.98
N ASN A 49 10.90 -35.24 -13.67
CA ASN A 49 10.12 -36.45 -13.91
C ASN A 49 8.80 -36.45 -13.12
N TYR A 50 8.81 -35.93 -11.89
CA TYR A 50 7.58 -35.76 -11.12
C TYR A 50 6.65 -34.74 -11.79
N LEU A 51 7.15 -33.57 -12.18
CA LEU A 51 6.36 -32.56 -12.90
C LEU A 51 5.76 -33.10 -14.20
N GLU A 52 6.51 -33.92 -14.94
CA GLU A 52 6.03 -34.59 -16.16
C GLU A 52 4.88 -35.56 -15.82
N SER A 53 5.02 -36.33 -14.75
CA SER A 53 3.98 -37.28 -14.31
C SER A 53 2.65 -36.62 -13.91
N ILE A 54 2.69 -35.34 -13.50
CA ILE A 54 1.51 -34.56 -13.12
C ILE A 54 1.13 -33.48 -14.14
N GLN A 55 1.68 -33.49 -15.36
CA GLN A 55 1.49 -32.42 -16.36
C GLN A 55 0.02 -32.12 -16.66
N ASN A 56 -0.84 -33.14 -16.69
CA ASN A 56 -2.28 -32.99 -16.89
C ASN A 56 -2.95 -32.22 -15.74
N LYS A 57 -2.48 -32.43 -14.50
CA LYS A 57 -2.97 -31.72 -13.32
C LYS A 57 -2.44 -30.29 -13.26
N LEU A 58 -1.27 -30.00 -13.82
CA LEU A 58 -0.73 -28.64 -13.95
C LEU A 58 -1.45 -27.84 -15.07
N GLY A 59 -2.09 -28.55 -15.99
CA GLY A 59 -2.77 -27.94 -17.13
C GLY A 59 -1.82 -27.33 -18.16
N HIS A 60 -0.56 -27.77 -18.21
CA HIS A 60 0.45 -27.29 -19.14
C HIS A 60 1.45 -28.42 -19.50
N GLU A 61 1.43 -28.88 -20.75
CA GLU A 61 2.18 -30.07 -21.22
C GLU A 61 3.70 -29.94 -20.97
N ASN A 62 4.28 -28.79 -21.25
CA ASN A 62 5.73 -28.58 -21.14
C ASN A 62 6.18 -28.03 -19.78
N ALA A 63 5.35 -28.11 -18.73
CA ALA A 63 5.67 -27.57 -17.41
C ALA A 63 7.00 -28.10 -16.82
N HIS A 64 7.29 -29.38 -17.06
CA HIS A 64 8.53 -30.04 -16.62
C HIS A 64 9.79 -29.55 -17.35
N LYS A 65 9.63 -28.86 -18.49
CA LYS A 65 10.73 -28.31 -19.31
C LYS A 65 11.05 -26.86 -18.99
N PHE A 66 10.29 -26.22 -18.10
CA PHE A 66 10.57 -24.84 -17.71
C PHE A 66 11.99 -24.69 -17.15
N PRO A 67 12.70 -23.60 -17.49
CA PRO A 67 14.04 -23.35 -16.99
C PRO A 67 14.06 -23.32 -15.47
N LEU A 68 15.11 -23.91 -14.89
CA LEU A 68 15.37 -23.77 -13.47
C LEU A 68 15.81 -22.33 -13.20
N ASP A 69 15.01 -21.61 -12.43
CA ASP A 69 15.26 -20.21 -12.05
C ASP A 69 16.03 -20.13 -10.74
N TYR A 70 15.66 -20.98 -9.78
CA TYR A 70 16.26 -20.98 -8.46
C TYR A 70 16.39 -22.39 -7.89
N TYR A 71 17.55 -22.64 -7.28
CA TYR A 71 17.80 -23.83 -6.47
C TYR A 71 18.54 -23.44 -5.19
N LYS A 72 18.08 -23.97 -4.05
CA LYS A 72 18.77 -23.79 -2.77
C LYS A 72 18.65 -25.03 -1.89
N ASP A 73 19.80 -25.44 -1.37
CA ASP A 73 19.89 -26.31 -0.20
C ASP A 73 19.61 -25.49 1.07
N GLY A 74 18.56 -25.86 1.78
CA GLY A 74 18.18 -25.27 3.05
C GLY A 74 18.77 -26.02 4.25
N LYS A 75 18.39 -25.57 5.46
CA LYS A 75 18.81 -26.24 6.70
C LYS A 75 18.03 -27.54 6.88
N TYR A 76 18.61 -28.49 7.61
CA TYR A 76 17.95 -29.75 7.99
C TYR A 76 17.49 -30.61 6.81
N GLY A 77 18.20 -30.55 5.67
CA GLY A 77 17.90 -31.39 4.50
C GLY A 77 16.67 -30.92 3.71
N THR A 78 16.26 -29.66 3.86
CA THR A 78 15.29 -29.05 2.94
C THR A 78 15.95 -28.65 1.63
N ARG A 79 15.24 -28.79 0.52
CA ARG A 79 15.68 -28.30 -0.80
C ARG A 79 14.51 -27.59 -1.49
N HIS A 80 14.82 -26.49 -2.15
CA HIS A 80 13.83 -25.67 -2.86
C HIS A 80 14.21 -25.55 -4.34
N PHE A 81 13.25 -25.82 -5.21
CA PHE A 81 13.36 -25.59 -6.65
C PHE A 81 12.29 -24.58 -7.08
N SER A 82 12.65 -23.65 -7.96
CA SER A 82 11.72 -22.76 -8.66
C SER A 82 11.97 -22.87 -10.16
N PHE A 83 10.93 -23.18 -10.92
CA PHE A 83 10.97 -23.22 -12.39
C PHE A 83 10.14 -22.08 -12.95
N GLN A 84 10.77 -21.20 -13.74
CA GLN A 84 10.13 -20.02 -14.33
C GLN A 84 9.34 -20.42 -15.57
N GLN A 85 8.04 -20.12 -15.62
CA GLN A 85 7.24 -20.35 -16.80
C GLN A 85 7.80 -19.57 -18.00
N THR A 86 7.85 -20.22 -19.16
CA THR A 86 8.18 -19.57 -20.43
C THR A 86 7.16 -19.92 -21.50
N TYR A 87 6.84 -18.98 -22.38
CA TYR A 87 6.02 -19.20 -23.57
C TYR A 87 6.84 -18.81 -24.81
N ASN A 88 7.06 -19.76 -25.73
CA ASN A 88 7.95 -19.62 -26.89
C ASN A 88 9.36 -19.06 -26.54
N GLY A 89 9.89 -19.45 -25.38
CA GLY A 89 11.20 -19.00 -24.90
C GLY A 89 11.21 -17.64 -24.20
N ILE A 90 10.08 -16.95 -24.12
CA ILE A 90 9.93 -15.67 -23.40
C ILE A 90 9.45 -15.96 -21.97
N PRO A 91 10.10 -15.40 -20.92
CA PRO A 91 9.66 -15.59 -19.54
C PRO A 91 8.32 -14.91 -19.27
N VAL A 92 7.51 -15.54 -18.44
CA VAL A 92 6.21 -15.01 -17.99
C VAL A 92 6.36 -14.47 -16.58
N PHE A 93 6.31 -13.15 -16.44
CA PHE A 93 6.58 -12.46 -15.19
C PHE A 93 5.72 -12.98 -14.03
N GLY A 94 6.38 -13.30 -12.90
CA GLY A 94 5.70 -13.73 -11.68
C GLY A 94 5.16 -15.16 -11.69
N ARG A 95 5.33 -15.93 -12.78
CA ARG A 95 4.74 -17.27 -12.94
C ARG A 95 5.77 -18.38 -12.75
N TYR A 96 5.61 -19.17 -11.70
CA TYR A 96 6.56 -20.19 -11.29
C TYR A 96 5.88 -21.50 -10.89
N ILE A 97 6.64 -22.58 -11.01
CA ILE A 97 6.39 -23.83 -10.29
C ILE A 97 7.44 -23.94 -9.20
N ARG A 98 7.02 -23.99 -7.95
CA ARG A 98 7.91 -24.09 -6.79
C ARG A 98 7.74 -25.45 -6.13
N VAL A 99 8.85 -26.10 -5.80
CA VAL A 99 8.88 -27.45 -5.23
C VAL A 99 9.71 -27.42 -3.96
N HIS A 100 9.14 -27.91 -2.86
CA HIS A 100 9.82 -28.11 -1.59
C HIS A 100 10.07 -29.60 -1.38
N ILE A 101 11.29 -29.93 -0.99
CA ILE A 101 11.75 -31.28 -0.67
C ILE A 101 12.25 -31.29 0.78
N GLN A 102 11.97 -32.37 1.51
CA GLN A 102 12.54 -32.68 2.82
C GLN A 102 13.19 -34.06 2.77
N GLY A 103 14.50 -34.14 3.03
CA GLY A 103 15.25 -35.37 2.77
C GLY A 103 15.10 -35.75 1.30
N ASP A 104 14.68 -36.98 0.99
CA ASP A 104 14.46 -37.46 -0.38
C ASP A 104 12.98 -37.49 -0.79
N ILE A 105 12.14 -36.66 -0.17
CA ILE A 105 10.70 -36.61 -0.44
C ILE A 105 10.31 -35.21 -0.88
N ILE A 106 9.61 -35.09 -2.01
CA ILE A 106 8.88 -33.88 -2.38
C ILE A 106 7.70 -33.73 -1.40
N THR A 107 7.75 -32.68 -0.58
CA THR A 107 6.77 -32.42 0.48
C THR A 107 5.69 -31.42 0.08
N SER A 108 6.01 -30.50 -0.83
CA SER A 108 5.01 -29.63 -1.41
C SER A 108 5.36 -29.14 -2.81
N LEU A 109 4.32 -28.74 -3.53
CA LEU A 109 4.38 -28.07 -4.81
C LEU A 109 3.39 -26.91 -4.81
N SER A 110 3.81 -25.75 -5.29
CA SER A 110 2.92 -24.65 -5.64
C SER A 110 3.13 -24.22 -7.09
N SER A 111 2.05 -23.87 -7.76
CA SER A 111 2.05 -23.48 -9.17
C SER A 111 1.05 -22.36 -9.38
N ASN A 112 1.51 -21.26 -9.95
CA ASN A 112 0.64 -20.15 -10.39
C ASN A 112 0.76 -19.90 -11.90
N ILE A 113 1.24 -20.89 -12.65
CA ILE A 113 1.42 -20.83 -14.10
C ILE A 113 0.09 -20.63 -14.83
N ASP A 114 0.14 -19.97 -15.98
CA ASP A 114 -1.05 -19.63 -16.75
C ASP A 114 -1.05 -20.23 -18.16
N ASN A 115 -2.21 -20.28 -18.81
CA ASN A 115 -2.29 -20.59 -20.23
C ASN A 115 -2.30 -19.28 -21.01
N ILE A 116 -1.33 -19.13 -21.91
CA ILE A 116 -1.07 -17.87 -22.59
C ILE A 116 -1.27 -18.07 -24.07
N ASP A 117 -2.01 -17.17 -24.68
CA ASP A 117 -2.14 -17.06 -26.12
C ASP A 117 -1.87 -15.61 -26.52
N ILE A 118 -0.69 -15.36 -27.09
CA ILE A 118 -0.24 -14.03 -27.52
C ILE A 118 0.79 -14.17 -28.63
N SER A 119 0.87 -13.17 -29.52
CA SER A 119 2.03 -12.99 -30.39
C SER A 119 3.28 -12.68 -29.56
N VAL A 120 4.38 -13.39 -29.85
CA VAL A 120 5.70 -13.14 -29.25
C VAL A 120 6.64 -12.38 -30.19
N VAL A 121 6.12 -11.86 -31.30
CA VAL A 121 6.89 -11.09 -32.28
C VAL A 121 6.66 -9.60 -32.00
N PRO A 122 7.65 -8.89 -31.41
CA PRO A 122 7.49 -7.49 -31.07
C PRO A 122 7.45 -6.63 -32.34
N ILE A 123 6.51 -5.68 -32.41
CA ILE A 123 6.43 -4.66 -33.47
C ILE A 123 7.37 -3.50 -33.13
N ILE A 124 7.42 -3.14 -31.85
CA ILE A 124 8.30 -2.12 -31.32
C ILE A 124 9.65 -2.76 -31.04
N THR A 125 10.71 -2.06 -31.43
CA THR A 125 12.07 -2.52 -31.15
C THR A 125 12.48 -2.11 -29.75
N LYS A 126 13.50 -2.78 -29.20
CA LYS A 126 14.16 -2.37 -27.95
C LYS A 126 14.50 -0.86 -27.94
N SER A 127 15.06 -0.32 -29.02
CA SER A 127 15.38 1.12 -29.10
C SER A 127 14.12 1.97 -29.15
N GLY A 128 13.10 1.56 -29.91
CA GLY A 128 11.82 2.26 -29.97
C GLY A 128 11.14 2.35 -28.60
N ALA A 129 11.14 1.26 -27.83
CA ALA A 129 10.60 1.27 -26.46
C ALA A 129 11.39 2.20 -25.52
N MET A 130 12.72 2.25 -25.64
CA MET A 130 13.54 3.21 -24.88
C MET A 130 13.30 4.66 -25.30
N ASP A 131 12.98 4.91 -26.57
CA ASP A 131 12.65 6.24 -27.08
C ASP A 131 11.26 6.72 -26.61
N ILE A 132 10.34 5.80 -26.27
CA ILE A 132 9.03 6.11 -25.66
C ILE A 132 9.20 6.61 -24.22
N ILE A 133 10.11 6.00 -23.44
CA ILE A 133 10.34 6.39 -22.04
C ILE A 133 11.19 7.65 -21.90
N ARG A 134 12.11 7.90 -22.84
CA ARG A 134 13.10 9.00 -22.75
C ARG A 134 12.49 10.40 -22.51
N PRO A 135 11.36 10.79 -23.12
CA PRO A 135 10.74 12.10 -22.87
C PRO A 135 10.06 12.23 -21.50
N VAL A 136 9.69 11.10 -20.87
CA VAL A 136 8.97 11.07 -19.59
C VAL A 136 9.88 11.47 -18.42
N TYR A 137 11.21 11.31 -18.54
CA TYR A 137 12.18 11.65 -17.50
C TYR A 137 13.21 12.69 -17.99
N ILE A 138 13.10 13.92 -17.48
CA ILE A 138 13.99 15.05 -17.75
C ILE A 138 14.88 15.33 -16.51
N SER A 139 15.37 14.29 -15.84
CA SER A 139 16.41 14.46 -14.82
C SER A 139 17.78 14.35 -15.50
N THR A 140 18.69 15.28 -15.20
CA THR A 140 20.05 15.33 -15.74
C THR A 140 20.92 14.12 -15.37
N SER A 141 20.44 13.24 -14.49
CA SER A 141 21.19 12.10 -13.94
C SER A 141 20.47 10.74 -14.09
N THR A 142 19.36 10.66 -14.83
CA THR A 142 18.66 9.39 -15.09
C THR A 142 19.20 8.72 -16.35
N TYR A 143 19.48 7.41 -16.30
CA TYR A 143 19.78 6.62 -17.50
C TYR A 143 18.84 5.44 -17.66
N LEU A 144 18.45 5.16 -18.91
CA LEU A 144 17.57 4.05 -19.24
C LEU A 144 18.38 2.78 -19.46
N LYS A 145 18.04 1.71 -18.73
CA LYS A 145 18.63 0.39 -18.86
C LYS A 145 17.58 -0.62 -19.30
N TYR A 146 17.71 -1.09 -20.53
CA TYR A 146 16.88 -2.20 -21.00
C TYR A 146 17.24 -3.50 -20.27
N GLN A 147 16.24 -4.21 -19.76
CA GLN A 147 16.42 -5.50 -19.09
C GLN A 147 16.16 -6.65 -20.06
N ASN A 148 14.91 -6.86 -20.44
CA ASN A 148 14.49 -8.03 -21.20
C ASN A 148 13.13 -7.80 -21.89
N LEU A 149 12.78 -8.73 -22.78
CA LEU A 149 11.42 -8.92 -23.27
C LEU A 149 10.77 -9.99 -22.40
N GLN A 150 9.57 -9.75 -21.90
CA GLN A 150 8.83 -10.71 -21.07
C GLN A 150 7.33 -10.63 -21.35
N ILE A 151 6.59 -11.64 -20.88
CA ILE A 151 5.13 -11.60 -20.90
C ILE A 151 4.66 -11.15 -19.52
N TYR A 152 3.85 -10.10 -19.47
CA TYR A 152 3.22 -9.59 -18.27
C TYR A 152 1.71 -9.86 -18.35
N ILE A 153 1.06 -10.26 -17.25
CA ILE A 153 -0.38 -10.54 -17.24
C ILE A 153 -1.04 -9.52 -16.34
N GLN A 154 -1.77 -8.57 -16.92
CA GLN A 154 -2.53 -7.55 -16.22
C GLN A 154 -4.03 -7.85 -16.37
N ASN A 155 -4.78 -7.95 -15.27
CA ASN A 155 -6.22 -8.23 -15.30
C ASN A 155 -6.62 -9.47 -16.14
N SER A 156 -5.81 -10.53 -16.10
CA SER A 156 -5.95 -11.76 -16.91
C SER A 156 -5.69 -11.60 -18.41
N ILE A 157 -5.17 -10.46 -18.87
CA ILE A 157 -4.80 -10.20 -20.25
C ILE A 157 -3.28 -10.29 -20.37
N PRO A 158 -2.72 -11.16 -21.23
CA PRO A 158 -1.28 -11.22 -21.45
C PRO A 158 -0.82 -10.10 -22.39
N HIS A 159 0.28 -9.44 -22.03
CA HIS A 159 0.99 -8.43 -22.80
C HIS A 159 2.43 -8.86 -23.02
N LEU A 160 2.94 -8.72 -24.24
CA LEU A 160 4.38 -8.84 -24.52
C LEU A 160 4.99 -7.48 -24.22
N VAL A 161 5.90 -7.38 -23.25
CA VAL A 161 6.40 -6.09 -22.78
C VAL A 161 7.93 -6.01 -22.84
N HIS A 162 8.43 -4.83 -23.21
CA HIS A 162 9.81 -4.41 -23.01
C HIS A 162 9.98 -3.87 -21.59
N CYS A 163 10.86 -4.50 -20.81
CA CYS A 163 11.22 -4.04 -19.47
C CYS A 163 12.39 -3.06 -19.53
N ILE A 164 12.17 -1.85 -19.04
CA ILE A 164 13.16 -0.77 -19.05
C ILE A 164 13.24 -0.17 -17.66
N ASP A 165 14.43 -0.15 -17.08
CA ASP A 165 14.68 0.52 -15.82
C ASP A 165 15.10 1.97 -16.11
N ALA A 166 14.35 2.94 -15.59
CA ALA A 166 14.83 4.30 -15.42
C ALA A 166 15.62 4.35 -14.12
N VAL A 167 16.95 4.31 -14.24
CA VAL A 167 17.84 4.27 -13.08
C VAL A 167 18.20 5.70 -12.71
N SER A 168 17.79 6.11 -11.52
CA SER A 168 18.18 7.37 -10.88
C SER A 168 18.52 7.10 -9.40
N PHE A 169 19.09 8.09 -8.71
CA PHE A 169 19.43 7.96 -7.29
C PHE A 169 18.22 8.13 -6.36
N GLU A 170 17.27 8.97 -6.74
CA GLU A 170 16.14 9.35 -5.89
C GLU A 170 14.86 8.60 -6.27
N ASP A 171 14.69 8.26 -7.55
CA ASP A 171 13.43 7.77 -8.09
C ASP A 171 13.66 6.71 -9.17
N PRO A 172 14.15 5.50 -8.82
CA PRO A 172 14.40 4.46 -9.80
C PRO A 172 13.14 3.62 -10.04
N TRP A 173 12.70 3.53 -11.30
CA TRP A 173 11.48 2.81 -11.70
C TRP A 173 11.74 1.79 -12.80
N ARG A 174 10.95 0.72 -12.83
CA ARG A 174 10.85 -0.20 -13.98
C ARG A 174 9.57 0.06 -14.74
N TYR A 175 9.68 0.28 -16.04
CA TYR A 175 8.57 0.43 -16.99
C TYR A 175 8.35 -0.86 -17.78
N LEU A 176 7.08 -1.21 -17.97
CA LEU A 176 6.64 -2.28 -18.85
C LEU A 176 5.94 -1.68 -20.07
N VAL A 177 6.65 -1.56 -21.19
CA VAL A 177 6.10 -1.00 -22.44
C VAL A 177 5.59 -2.12 -23.33
N ASP A 178 4.33 -2.09 -23.75
CA ASP A 178 3.75 -3.06 -24.68
C ASP A 178 4.55 -3.08 -25.99
N ALA A 179 5.02 -4.25 -26.38
CA ALA A 179 5.88 -4.45 -27.53
C ALA A 179 5.12 -4.42 -28.87
N HIS A 180 3.79 -4.36 -28.85
CA HIS A 180 2.96 -4.18 -30.04
C HIS A 180 2.40 -2.76 -30.15
N THR A 181 1.92 -2.17 -29.05
CA THR A 181 1.25 -0.85 -29.06
C THR A 181 2.15 0.31 -28.65
N GLY A 182 3.11 0.07 -27.76
CA GLY A 182 3.98 1.10 -27.19
C GLY A 182 3.40 1.81 -25.97
N GLU A 183 2.23 1.38 -25.52
CA GLU A 183 1.63 1.86 -24.29
C GLU A 183 2.44 1.38 -23.08
N ILE A 184 2.54 2.21 -22.05
CA ILE A 184 3.10 1.81 -20.76
C ILE A 184 1.99 1.04 -20.03
N ILE A 185 2.14 -0.28 -19.95
CA ILE A 185 1.17 -1.17 -19.31
C ILE A 185 1.27 -1.08 -17.79
N ASP A 186 2.49 -0.94 -17.26
CA ASP A 186 2.72 -0.89 -15.82
C ASP A 186 4.06 -0.24 -15.49
N MET A 187 4.22 0.16 -14.23
CA MET A 187 5.48 0.60 -13.65
C MET A 187 5.59 0.27 -12.16
N PHE A 188 6.79 -0.03 -11.67
CA PHE A 188 7.04 -0.28 -10.26
C PHE A 188 8.41 0.25 -9.79
N PRO A 189 8.52 0.64 -8.52
CA PRO A 189 9.78 1.14 -7.97
C PRO A 189 10.85 0.04 -7.94
N LEU A 190 12.11 0.44 -8.11
CA LEU A 190 13.28 -0.43 -8.01
C LEU A 190 13.95 -0.35 -6.62
N ILE A 191 13.46 0.52 -5.74
CA ILE A 191 13.81 0.54 -4.31
C ILE A 191 13.12 -0.67 -3.65
N TYR A 192 13.89 -1.51 -2.95
CA TYR A 192 13.45 -2.86 -2.57
C TYR A 192 13.13 -3.06 -1.07
N GLU A 193 13.15 -2.02 -0.24
CA GLU A 193 12.66 -2.09 1.14
C GLU A 193 11.80 -0.85 1.40
N GLU A 194 10.53 -0.94 1.01
CA GLU A 194 9.47 -0.03 1.45
C GLU A 194 8.30 -0.87 1.96
N GLY A 195 7.66 -0.45 3.05
CA GLY A 195 6.52 -1.15 3.63
C GLY A 195 6.29 -0.91 5.12
N PRO A 196 5.21 -1.46 5.69
CA PRO A 196 4.93 -1.36 7.12
C PRO A 196 6.03 -2.01 7.97
N VAL A 197 6.57 -1.26 8.92
CA VAL A 197 7.63 -1.68 9.84
C VAL A 197 7.27 -1.27 11.28
N ILE A 198 7.85 -1.97 12.26
CA ILE A 198 7.70 -1.62 13.67
C ILE A 198 8.82 -0.66 14.06
N GLY A 199 8.45 0.54 14.46
CA GLY A 199 9.31 1.53 15.08
C GLY A 199 9.15 1.62 16.59
N SER A 200 9.95 2.50 17.19
CA SER A 200 9.88 2.87 18.60
C SER A 200 10.05 4.37 18.77
N GLY A 201 9.74 4.93 19.94
CA GLY A 201 9.91 6.36 20.17
C GLY A 201 9.68 6.79 21.61
N ILE A 202 9.79 8.10 21.85
CA ILE A 202 9.52 8.72 23.15
C ILE A 202 8.32 9.65 23.03
N ASN A 203 7.30 9.47 23.87
CA ASN A 203 6.08 10.30 23.85
C ASN A 203 6.28 11.66 24.60
N LEU A 204 5.25 12.50 24.61
CA LEU A 204 5.25 13.80 25.31
C LEU A 204 5.41 13.69 26.83
N LEU A 205 5.08 12.53 27.42
CA LEU A 205 5.25 12.24 28.84
C LEU A 205 6.67 11.76 29.18
N ASN A 206 7.58 11.71 28.18
CA ASN A 206 8.92 11.12 28.26
C ASN A 206 8.92 9.62 28.57
N GLU A 207 7.87 8.91 28.14
CA GLU A 207 7.77 7.46 28.24
C GLU A 207 8.21 6.82 26.93
N ALA A 208 8.94 5.70 27.02
CA ALA A 208 9.31 4.91 25.86
C ALA A 208 8.10 4.13 25.34
N VAL A 209 7.90 4.16 24.03
CA VAL A 209 6.91 3.37 23.30
C VAL A 209 7.67 2.41 22.39
N ASP A 210 7.70 1.14 22.79
CA ASP A 210 8.50 0.09 22.12
C ASP A 210 7.82 -0.47 20.85
N THR A 211 6.59 -0.06 20.56
CA THR A 211 5.83 -0.54 19.40
C THR A 211 5.00 0.59 18.83
N ILE A 212 5.48 1.12 17.71
CA ILE A 212 4.77 2.08 16.86
C ILE A 212 4.75 1.49 15.46
N TYR A 213 3.59 1.40 14.84
CA TYR A 213 3.52 0.96 13.44
C TYR A 213 3.84 2.16 12.56
N VAL A 214 4.84 2.04 11.71
CA VAL A 214 5.30 3.11 10.81
C VAL A 214 5.53 2.51 9.42
N TYR A 215 5.84 3.34 8.44
CA TYR A 215 6.06 2.91 7.07
C TYR A 215 7.48 3.30 6.63
N GLU A 216 8.25 2.34 6.15
CA GLU A 216 9.54 2.57 5.50
C GLU A 216 9.30 2.92 4.03
N GLY A 217 9.84 4.03 3.55
CA GLY A 217 9.63 4.53 2.20
C GLY A 217 8.37 5.35 2.02
N SER A 218 7.95 5.50 0.76
CA SER A 218 6.86 6.41 0.35
C SER A 218 5.73 5.73 -0.42
N SER A 219 5.79 4.41 -0.64
CA SER A 219 4.75 3.65 -1.35
C SER A 219 3.48 3.32 -0.54
N PHE A 220 3.21 4.01 0.57
CA PHE A 220 1.99 3.80 1.38
C PHE A 220 0.73 4.25 0.63
N MET A 221 -0.44 3.73 1.03
CA MET A 221 -1.71 4.16 0.43
C MET A 221 -1.90 5.66 0.64
N PRO A 222 -2.25 6.41 -0.42
CA PRO A 222 -2.60 7.82 -0.30
C PRO A 222 -3.74 8.05 0.70
N ILE A 223 -3.73 9.23 1.33
CA ILE A 223 -4.81 9.74 2.19
C ILE A 223 -6.14 9.73 1.44
N GLY A 224 -6.10 9.97 0.13
CA GLY A 224 -7.22 9.79 -0.80
C GLY A 224 -8.14 10.99 -0.94
N GLN A 225 -7.81 12.11 -0.28
CA GLN A 225 -8.44 13.43 -0.42
C GLN A 225 -7.39 14.50 -0.05
N ASP A 226 -7.29 15.55 -0.87
CA ASP A 226 -6.44 16.71 -0.56
C ASP A 226 -6.92 17.41 0.72
N LEU A 227 -6.02 18.14 1.40
CA LEU A 227 -6.36 18.92 2.59
C LEU A 227 -7.00 20.26 2.17
N VAL A 228 -8.14 20.18 1.51
CA VAL A 228 -8.86 21.30 0.92
C VAL A 228 -10.17 21.52 1.67
N THR A 229 -10.48 22.77 2.04
CA THR A 229 -11.79 23.06 2.64
C THR A 229 -12.90 23.06 1.58
N PRO A 230 -14.14 22.65 1.96
CA PRO A 230 -15.27 22.58 1.03
C PRO A 230 -15.50 23.88 0.26
N TYR A 231 -15.74 23.75 -1.05
CA TYR A 231 -15.95 24.90 -1.92
C TYR A 231 -17.40 25.39 -1.80
N LEU A 232 -17.69 26.19 -0.78
CA LEU A 232 -19.08 26.66 -0.50
C LEU A 232 -19.48 27.96 -1.22
N LEU A 233 -18.53 28.66 -1.85
CA LEU A 233 -18.73 29.96 -2.50
C LEU A 233 -18.53 29.81 -4.02
N CYS A 234 -19.53 29.30 -4.74
CA CYS A 234 -19.39 29.03 -6.17
C CYS A 234 -19.05 30.32 -6.93
N GLU A 235 -18.30 30.23 -8.04
CA GLU A 235 -17.91 31.40 -8.85
C GLU A 235 -19.11 32.30 -9.21
N GLU A 236 -20.31 31.72 -9.39
CA GLU A 236 -21.55 32.44 -9.66
C GLU A 236 -21.97 33.37 -8.48
N TYR A 237 -21.79 32.94 -7.23
CA TYR A 237 -22.02 33.74 -6.03
C TYR A 237 -20.92 34.80 -5.82
N CYS A 238 -19.69 34.53 -6.28
CA CYS A 238 -18.57 35.46 -6.20
C CYS A 238 -18.83 36.76 -6.99
N TRP A 239 -19.52 36.68 -8.15
CA TRP A 239 -19.92 37.85 -8.94
C TRP A 239 -21.10 38.63 -8.35
N ASP A 240 -22.05 37.94 -7.72
CA ASP A 240 -23.23 38.57 -7.10
C ASP A 240 -22.92 39.24 -5.74
N TYR A 241 -21.90 38.75 -5.02
CA TYR A 241 -21.50 39.26 -3.70
C TYR A 241 -20.17 40.04 -3.68
N GLY A 242 -19.47 40.14 -4.82
CA GLY A 242 -18.48 41.19 -5.10
C GLY A 242 -16.99 40.83 -4.96
N ASP A 243 -16.60 39.56 -4.89
CA ASP A 243 -15.23 39.17 -4.50
C ASP A 243 -14.23 39.05 -5.67
N CYS A 244 -14.67 38.92 -6.93
CA CYS A 244 -13.75 38.89 -8.09
C CYS A 244 -12.96 40.21 -8.32
N GLY A 245 -13.31 41.29 -7.61
CA GLY A 245 -12.69 42.62 -7.74
C GLY A 245 -11.79 43.05 -6.57
N GLY A 246 -11.61 42.21 -5.54
CA GLY A 246 -10.81 42.53 -4.35
C GLY A 246 -11.49 43.49 -3.36
N GLY A 247 -12.82 43.51 -3.32
CA GLY A 247 -13.61 44.29 -2.34
C GLY A 247 -13.76 43.55 -1.01
N SER A 248 -13.98 44.29 0.09
CA SER A 248 -14.26 43.71 1.41
C SER A 248 -15.71 43.99 1.79
N TYR A 249 -16.46 42.94 2.13
CA TYR A 249 -17.89 43.02 2.47
C TYR A 249 -18.15 42.37 3.83
N SER A 250 -18.12 43.19 4.88
CA SER A 250 -18.33 42.76 6.27
C SER A 250 -19.67 42.07 6.54
N ASP A 251 -20.64 42.24 5.65
CA ASP A 251 -22.03 41.82 5.80
C ASP A 251 -22.36 40.57 4.95
N CYS A 252 -21.35 39.89 4.42
CA CYS A 252 -21.49 38.67 3.63
C CYS A 252 -22.00 37.50 4.49
N VAL A 253 -23.15 36.94 4.12
CA VAL A 253 -23.73 35.75 4.77
C VAL A 253 -23.70 34.59 3.77
N VAL A 254 -22.83 33.61 4.01
CA VAL A 254 -22.79 32.37 3.23
C VAL A 254 -24.05 31.56 3.56
N SER A 255 -24.83 31.20 2.54
CA SER A 255 -26.08 30.45 2.68
C SER A 255 -26.06 29.22 1.76
N PRO A 256 -25.20 28.22 2.06
CA PRO A 256 -25.12 27.01 1.24
C PRO A 256 -26.47 26.27 1.27
N GLN A 257 -26.80 25.62 0.16
CA GLN A 257 -28.05 24.86 0.05
C GLN A 257 -27.80 23.41 0.47
N GLN A 258 -28.82 22.76 1.03
CA GLN A 258 -28.78 21.31 1.29
C GLN A 258 -28.62 20.50 -0.01
N GLY A 259 -29.19 20.99 -1.12
CA GLY A 259 -29.14 20.29 -2.40
C GLY A 259 -29.75 18.89 -2.32
N ASP A 260 -29.07 17.92 -2.92
CA ASP A 260 -29.44 16.49 -2.89
C ASP A 260 -28.85 15.73 -1.66
N CYS A 261 -28.27 16.44 -0.69
CA CYS A 261 -27.67 15.85 0.51
C CYS A 261 -28.71 15.45 1.58
N GLU A 262 -28.32 14.51 2.45
CA GLU A 262 -29.14 14.09 3.59
C GLU A 262 -29.40 15.25 4.58
N ASP A 263 -30.46 15.12 5.40
CA ASP A 263 -30.79 16.11 6.42
C ASP A 263 -29.61 16.31 7.40
N GLY A 264 -29.20 17.56 7.58
CA GLY A 264 -28.02 17.93 8.37
C GLY A 264 -26.72 18.01 7.56
N TYR A 265 -26.80 17.92 6.23
CA TYR A 265 -25.69 18.15 5.31
C TYR A 265 -26.00 19.29 4.34
N ILE A 266 -24.94 19.93 3.85
CA ILE A 266 -24.94 20.99 2.85
C ILE A 266 -24.15 20.52 1.62
N LEU A 267 -24.61 20.88 0.43
CA LEU A 267 -23.94 20.58 -0.82
C LEU A 267 -22.94 21.70 -1.13
N ASP A 268 -21.70 21.33 -1.43
CA ASP A 268 -20.71 22.27 -1.95
C ASP A 268 -20.86 22.46 -3.48
N CYS A 269 -20.06 23.35 -4.04
CA CYS A 269 -20.10 23.67 -5.46
C CYS A 269 -19.51 22.59 -6.38
N ASN A 270 -18.79 21.61 -5.82
CA ASN A 270 -18.31 20.43 -6.51
C ASN A 270 -19.33 19.28 -6.50
N GLY A 271 -20.45 19.45 -5.80
CA GLY A 271 -21.50 18.44 -5.67
C GLY A 271 -21.24 17.44 -4.55
N GLU A 272 -20.37 17.76 -3.59
CA GLU A 272 -20.04 16.94 -2.44
C GLU A 272 -20.83 17.38 -1.19
N CYS A 273 -21.24 16.42 -0.37
CA CYS A 273 -22.07 16.65 0.81
C CYS A 273 -21.22 16.76 2.08
N PHE A 274 -21.35 17.88 2.80
CA PHE A 274 -20.65 18.16 4.05
C PHE A 274 -21.62 18.40 5.18
N ASN A 275 -21.28 18.03 6.41
CA ASN A 275 -22.19 18.25 7.53
C ASN A 275 -22.39 19.76 7.80
N ASP A 276 -23.62 20.18 8.09
CA ASP A 276 -23.98 21.59 8.28
C ASP A 276 -23.29 22.26 9.49
N TRP A 277 -22.77 21.46 10.44
CA TRP A 277 -21.89 21.93 11.52
C TRP A 277 -20.72 22.73 10.94
N TYR A 278 -20.23 22.41 9.74
CA TYR A 278 -19.12 23.11 9.10
C TYR A 278 -19.24 24.65 9.18
N LEU A 279 -20.45 25.20 9.07
CA LEU A 279 -20.72 26.64 9.17
C LEU A 279 -20.44 27.26 10.55
N GLN A 280 -20.23 26.45 11.57
CA GLN A 280 -19.87 26.89 12.93
C GLN A 280 -18.36 27.11 13.09
N PHE A 281 -17.54 26.77 12.09
CA PHE A 281 -16.09 26.96 12.15
C PHE A 281 -15.70 28.44 11.93
N PRO A 282 -14.83 29.02 12.77
CA PRO A 282 -14.39 30.40 12.60
C PRO A 282 -13.61 30.56 11.29
N GLY A 283 -14.15 31.34 10.35
CA GLY A 283 -13.56 31.52 9.01
C GLY A 283 -14.63 31.58 7.92
N VAL A 284 -15.76 30.90 8.11
CA VAL A 284 -16.96 31.11 7.30
C VAL A 284 -17.75 32.26 7.94
N GLY A 285 -17.83 33.41 7.27
CA GLY A 285 -18.54 34.59 7.80
C GLY A 285 -17.70 35.47 8.75
N ASN A 286 -16.38 35.55 8.55
CA ASN A 286 -15.52 36.55 9.21
C ASN A 286 -15.69 37.99 8.63
N GLY A 287 -16.72 38.23 7.81
CA GLY A 287 -16.91 39.47 7.08
C GLY A 287 -16.09 39.60 5.78
N PHE A 288 -15.54 38.50 5.26
CA PHE A 288 -14.88 38.41 3.95
C PHE A 288 -15.48 37.23 3.16
N CYS A 289 -15.80 37.44 1.87
CA CYS A 289 -16.41 36.42 1.00
C CYS A 289 -15.35 35.65 0.19
N ASN A 290 -14.25 35.19 0.80
CA ASN A 290 -13.11 34.66 0.06
C ASN A 290 -13.13 33.12 -0.07
N ASP A 291 -12.51 32.61 -1.15
CA ASP A 291 -12.25 31.19 -1.50
C ASP A 291 -11.56 30.39 -0.36
N PRO A 292 -11.52 29.03 -0.38
CA PRO A 292 -11.28 28.22 0.80
C PRO A 292 -10.00 28.60 1.54
N TRP A 293 -10.16 28.71 2.86
CA TRP A 293 -9.07 29.02 3.80
C TRP A 293 -7.96 27.97 3.82
N LEU A 294 -8.13 26.83 3.14
CA LEU A 294 -7.10 25.81 3.00
C LEU A 294 -7.18 25.10 1.65
N ASP A 295 -6.06 25.10 0.93
CA ASP A 295 -5.85 24.36 -0.30
C ASP A 295 -4.41 23.83 -0.27
N TYR A 296 -4.25 22.57 0.14
CA TYR A 296 -2.95 21.90 0.23
C TYR A 296 -3.05 20.51 -0.39
N ALA A 297 -2.33 20.32 -1.49
CA ALA A 297 -2.33 19.06 -2.23
C ALA A 297 -1.59 17.98 -1.44
N GLU A 298 -2.10 16.75 -1.47
CA GLU A 298 -1.46 15.63 -0.77
C GLU A 298 -0.03 15.39 -1.26
N GLU A 299 0.21 15.58 -2.57
CA GLU A 299 1.53 15.43 -3.21
C GLU A 299 2.59 16.41 -2.71
N ASP A 300 2.18 17.51 -2.08
CA ASP A 300 3.09 18.50 -1.49
C ASP A 300 3.49 18.14 -0.04
N ILE A 301 2.94 17.08 0.55
CA ILE A 301 3.30 16.64 1.90
C ILE A 301 4.65 15.91 1.84
N ALA A 302 5.68 16.51 2.42
CA ALA A 302 7.01 15.91 2.45
C ALA A 302 7.05 14.62 3.28
N PHE A 303 7.92 13.70 2.90
CA PHE A 303 8.16 12.43 3.59
C PHE A 303 9.67 12.18 3.75
N GLY A 304 10.02 11.26 4.64
CA GLY A 304 11.39 10.80 4.86
C GLY A 304 11.53 9.29 4.66
N PRO A 305 12.66 8.69 5.09
CA PRO A 305 12.90 7.26 4.98
C PRO A 305 11.95 6.39 5.82
N TYR A 306 11.58 6.85 7.02
CA TYR A 306 10.57 6.22 7.87
C TYR A 306 9.52 7.25 8.23
N ASN A 307 8.25 6.98 7.89
CA ASN A 307 7.13 7.91 8.05
C ASN A 307 6.14 7.35 9.06
N MET A 308 5.57 8.21 9.91
CA MET A 308 4.48 7.85 10.83
C MET A 308 3.15 7.64 10.08
N VAL A 309 3.13 6.57 9.30
CA VAL A 309 2.00 6.04 8.56
C VAL A 309 1.79 4.60 9.01
N ASP A 310 0.58 4.28 9.46
CA ASP A 310 0.22 2.95 9.96
C ASP A 310 -0.81 2.30 9.05
N GLU A 311 -0.36 1.28 8.32
CA GLU A 311 -1.18 0.38 7.51
C GLU A 311 -1.23 -1.05 8.08
N SER A 312 -0.88 -1.22 9.35
CA SER A 312 -0.86 -2.55 10.00
C SER A 312 -2.25 -3.17 10.10
N ASN A 313 -3.30 -2.36 10.14
CA ASN A 313 -4.69 -2.80 10.17
C ASN A 313 -5.62 -1.85 9.38
N PRO A 314 -5.62 -1.92 8.04
CA PRO A 314 -6.39 -1.02 7.20
C PRO A 314 -7.90 -1.15 7.40
N ALA A 315 -8.38 -2.30 7.86
CA ALA A 315 -9.80 -2.52 8.16
C ALA A 315 -10.32 -1.60 9.28
N LEU A 316 -9.44 -1.17 10.19
CA LEU A 316 -9.74 -0.19 11.26
C LEU A 316 -9.45 1.26 10.86
N GLY A 317 -8.98 1.48 9.63
CA GLY A 317 -8.49 2.77 9.15
C GLY A 317 -6.96 2.89 9.27
N ASN A 318 -6.36 3.36 8.18
CA ASN A 318 -4.96 3.80 8.15
C ASN A 318 -4.78 5.05 9.02
N ILE A 319 -3.60 5.22 9.62
CA ILE A 319 -3.27 6.40 10.44
C ILE A 319 -2.14 7.17 9.77
N TYR A 320 -2.34 8.47 9.60
CA TYR A 320 -1.34 9.39 9.06
C TYR A 320 -1.02 10.44 10.13
N THR A 321 0.25 10.66 10.44
CA THR A 321 0.66 11.70 11.39
C THR A 321 1.57 12.72 10.73
N ILE A 322 1.08 13.96 10.67
CA ILE A 322 1.63 15.05 9.90
C ILE A 322 2.11 16.14 10.86
N ASN A 323 3.29 16.67 10.61
CA ASN A 323 3.85 17.83 11.29
C ASN A 323 3.54 19.09 10.49
N SER A 324 3.01 20.11 11.18
CA SER A 324 2.76 21.42 10.59
C SER A 324 3.88 22.44 10.80
N TYR A 325 4.96 22.09 11.50
CA TYR A 325 6.12 22.97 11.81
C TYR A 325 5.77 24.32 12.47
N GLY A 326 4.63 24.42 13.15
CA GLY A 326 4.16 25.71 13.63
C GLY A 326 3.74 26.65 12.50
N GLY A 327 3.26 26.11 11.38
CA GLY A 327 2.53 26.83 10.34
C GLY A 327 1.01 26.58 10.43
N PHE A 328 0.28 27.24 9.54
CA PHE A 328 -1.14 27.01 9.30
C PHE A 328 -1.26 26.21 8.00
N TYR A 329 -1.04 24.88 8.08
CA TYR A 329 -1.11 23.97 6.91
C TYR A 329 -0.28 24.47 5.72
N THR A 330 0.96 24.85 6.00
CA THR A 330 1.99 25.23 5.03
C THR A 330 3.22 24.38 5.29
N ASP A 331 3.91 23.93 4.25
CA ASP A 331 5.13 23.11 4.34
C ASP A 331 4.93 21.85 5.19
N LEU A 332 3.84 21.10 4.95
CA LEU A 332 3.51 19.91 5.72
C LEU A 332 4.51 18.77 5.47
N SER A 333 4.71 17.93 6.48
CA SER A 333 5.43 16.68 6.32
C SER A 333 4.81 15.57 7.14
N TYR A 334 4.89 14.32 6.70
CA TYR A 334 4.75 13.20 7.62
C TYR A 334 5.81 13.33 8.71
N VAL A 335 5.45 13.05 9.97
CA VAL A 335 6.48 12.92 11.01
C VAL A 335 7.40 11.78 10.60
N ASN A 336 8.66 12.10 10.34
CA ASN A 336 9.60 11.18 9.72
C ASN A 336 10.95 11.13 10.44
N SER A 337 11.69 10.06 10.20
CA SER A 337 13.02 9.80 10.77
C SER A 337 13.90 9.05 9.77
N GLU A 338 15.22 9.15 9.95
CA GLU A 338 16.23 8.40 9.18
C GLU A 338 16.32 6.92 9.59
N THR A 339 15.71 6.58 10.74
CA THR A 339 15.68 5.23 11.31
C THR A 339 14.28 4.95 11.85
N PRO A 340 13.90 3.69 12.16
CA PRO A 340 12.61 3.41 12.78
C PRO A 340 12.49 3.90 14.24
N GLU A 341 13.47 4.64 14.76
CA GLU A 341 13.48 5.22 16.11
C GLU A 341 13.10 6.71 16.08
N PHE A 342 12.03 7.07 16.78
CA PHE A 342 11.48 8.43 16.89
C PHE A 342 11.75 9.02 18.28
N THR A 343 13.01 9.28 18.58
CA THR A 343 13.47 9.68 19.93
C THR A 343 14.02 11.10 20.02
N GLU A 344 14.23 11.77 18.89
CA GLU A 344 14.74 13.15 18.84
C GLU A 344 13.98 14.13 19.72
N SER A 345 14.73 14.94 20.47
CA SER A 345 14.16 15.92 21.39
C SER A 345 13.83 17.27 20.73
N SER A 346 14.30 17.49 19.50
CA SER A 346 14.03 18.75 18.80
C SER A 346 12.56 18.87 18.45
N THR A 347 11.94 19.99 18.82
CA THR A 347 10.54 20.28 18.48
C THR A 347 10.31 20.37 16.98
N SER A 348 11.34 20.71 16.19
CA SER A 348 11.25 20.78 14.73
C SER A 348 10.99 19.42 14.07
N LEU A 349 11.45 18.33 14.69
CA LEU A 349 11.25 16.97 14.18
C LEU A 349 9.95 16.35 14.71
N SER A 350 9.36 16.94 15.75
CA SER A 350 8.02 16.57 16.21
C SER A 350 7.89 15.13 16.69
N HIS A 351 8.98 14.43 16.99
CA HIS A 351 8.93 13.03 17.38
C HIS A 351 8.05 12.82 18.62
N LYS A 352 8.20 13.65 19.66
CA LYS A 352 7.40 13.47 20.88
C LYS A 352 5.90 13.63 20.66
N SER A 353 5.49 14.70 19.97
CA SER A 353 4.09 14.96 19.66
C SER A 353 3.54 13.94 18.66
N GLY A 354 4.34 13.59 17.65
CA GLY A 354 4.04 12.54 16.68
C GLY A 354 3.83 11.18 17.33
N VAL A 355 4.79 10.70 18.12
CA VAL A 355 4.71 9.41 18.86
C VAL A 355 3.43 9.37 19.69
N SER A 356 3.13 10.46 20.40
CA SER A 356 1.93 10.53 21.25
C SER A 356 0.65 10.46 20.42
N ALA A 357 0.52 11.28 19.38
CA ALA A 357 -0.67 11.28 18.54
C ALA A 357 -0.86 9.93 17.83
N HIS A 358 0.21 9.38 17.27
CA HIS A 358 0.20 8.16 16.48
C HIS A 358 -0.13 6.91 17.32
N ASP A 359 0.59 6.70 18.43
CA ASP A 359 0.36 5.56 19.33
C ASP A 359 -1.03 5.60 19.97
N TYR A 360 -1.45 6.78 20.45
CA TYR A 360 -2.76 6.92 21.08
C TYR A 360 -3.90 6.77 20.07
N GLN A 361 -3.70 7.17 18.81
CA GLN A 361 -4.70 6.93 17.77
C GLN A 361 -4.89 5.44 17.49
N ARG A 362 -3.80 4.67 17.35
CA ARG A 362 -3.89 3.20 17.18
C ARG A 362 -4.62 2.56 18.36
N LYS A 363 -4.23 2.89 19.59
CA LYS A 363 -4.90 2.39 20.81
C LYS A 363 -6.38 2.77 20.87
N THR A 364 -6.74 3.94 20.37
CA THR A 364 -8.13 4.40 20.30
C THR A 364 -8.94 3.56 19.32
N LEU A 365 -8.45 3.37 18.09
CA LEU A 365 -9.11 2.53 17.08
C LEU A 365 -9.27 1.08 17.57
N ASP A 366 -8.22 0.52 18.16
CA ASP A 366 -8.25 -0.84 18.73
C ASP A 366 -9.26 -0.95 19.88
N TYR A 367 -9.33 0.07 20.75
CA TYR A 367 -10.31 0.11 21.83
C TYR A 367 -11.74 0.11 21.28
N PHE A 368 -12.06 0.98 20.32
CA PHE A 368 -13.39 1.08 19.74
C PHE A 368 -13.80 -0.18 18.99
N TRP A 369 -12.87 -0.81 18.27
CA TRP A 369 -13.12 -2.08 17.63
C TRP A 369 -13.40 -3.19 18.67
N ASN A 370 -12.51 -3.37 19.64
CA ASN A 370 -12.59 -4.49 20.58
C ASN A 370 -13.77 -4.39 21.56
N HIS A 371 -14.18 -3.17 21.93
CA HIS A 371 -15.25 -2.96 22.91
C HIS A 371 -16.60 -2.59 22.31
N HIS A 372 -16.62 -2.01 21.12
CA HIS A 372 -17.84 -1.47 20.50
C HIS A 372 -18.12 -2.05 19.10
N GLY A 373 -17.19 -2.81 18.51
CA GLY A 373 -17.32 -3.29 17.13
C GLY A 373 -17.37 -2.13 16.12
N TYR A 374 -16.77 -1.00 16.47
CA TYR A 374 -16.82 0.24 15.69
C TYR A 374 -15.46 0.47 15.01
N SER A 375 -15.45 0.55 13.69
CA SER A 375 -14.23 0.57 12.89
C SER A 375 -13.91 1.97 12.35
N GLY A 376 -12.68 2.47 12.47
CA GLY A 376 -12.36 3.83 12.02
C GLY A 376 -13.11 4.93 12.80
N ILE A 377 -13.03 6.16 12.30
CA ILE A 377 -13.75 7.31 12.89
C ILE A 377 -15.25 7.33 12.51
N ASP A 378 -15.63 6.64 11.44
CA ASP A 378 -16.98 6.64 10.87
C ASP A 378 -17.77 5.34 11.12
N GLY A 379 -17.14 4.32 11.69
CA GLY A 379 -17.72 2.99 11.91
C GLY A 379 -17.44 2.00 10.78
N ASN A 380 -16.88 2.44 9.65
CA ASN A 380 -16.62 1.63 8.46
C ASN A 380 -15.13 1.53 8.09
N GLY A 381 -14.23 1.92 8.99
CA GLY A 381 -12.77 1.83 8.78
C GLY A 381 -12.18 3.03 8.06
N LYS A 382 -12.82 4.21 8.13
CA LYS A 382 -12.24 5.44 7.58
C LYS A 382 -10.91 5.79 8.24
N ARG A 383 -9.96 6.21 7.40
CA ARG A 383 -8.61 6.67 7.80
C ARG A 383 -8.66 7.81 8.81
N THR A 384 -7.62 7.94 9.64
CA THR A 384 -7.45 9.09 10.55
C THR A 384 -6.17 9.86 10.23
N ILE A 385 -6.27 11.20 10.21
CA ILE A 385 -5.12 12.09 10.11
C ILE A 385 -4.95 12.85 11.41
N SER A 386 -3.72 12.88 11.93
CA SER A 386 -3.31 13.72 13.06
C SER A 386 -2.31 14.77 12.61
N VAL A 387 -2.65 16.05 12.71
CA VAL A 387 -1.75 17.17 12.46
C VAL A 387 -1.22 17.68 13.80
N VAL A 388 0.08 17.53 14.03
CA VAL A 388 0.79 17.96 15.24
C VAL A 388 1.55 19.24 15.02
N ASN A 389 1.92 19.90 16.12
CA ASN A 389 2.68 21.15 16.14
C ASN A 389 1.99 22.27 15.35
N TYR A 390 0.67 22.30 15.40
CA TYR A 390 -0.13 23.30 14.72
C TYR A 390 -0.08 24.66 15.44
N THR A 391 -0.07 25.76 14.69
CA THR A 391 -0.25 27.13 15.23
C THR A 391 -0.76 28.08 14.14
N ASN A 392 -1.10 29.32 14.47
CA ASN A 392 -1.50 30.35 13.52
C ASN A 392 -0.46 31.48 13.49
N VAL A 393 0.31 31.59 12.40
CA VAL A 393 1.29 32.67 12.19
C VAL A 393 0.72 33.77 11.28
N ALA A 394 -0.53 34.16 11.49
CA ALA A 394 -1.09 35.40 10.96
C ALA A 394 -1.89 36.14 12.06
N GLY A 395 -1.21 36.49 13.16
CA GLY A 395 -1.69 37.50 14.10
C GLY A 395 -2.80 37.08 15.09
N GLY A 396 -3.10 35.79 15.26
CA GLY A 396 -4.21 35.35 16.12
C GLY A 396 -3.95 34.05 16.88
N LEU A 397 -3.70 34.19 18.19
CA LEU A 397 -3.79 33.19 19.26
C LEU A 397 -2.82 31.99 19.19
N ASP A 398 -1.93 31.91 20.20
CA ASP A 398 -1.24 30.69 20.61
C ASP A 398 -2.27 29.56 20.77
N GLN A 399 -2.19 28.53 19.92
CA GLN A 399 -3.13 27.40 19.90
C GLN A 399 -2.78 26.45 21.06
N ARG A 400 -3.11 26.86 22.29
CA ARG A 400 -3.13 26.01 23.49
C ARG A 400 -4.37 25.11 23.50
N ASN A 401 -4.65 24.48 22.37
CA ASN A 401 -5.87 23.71 22.16
C ASN A 401 -5.63 22.52 21.23
N ALA A 402 -6.57 21.58 21.23
CA ALA A 402 -6.67 20.51 20.25
C ALA A 402 -8.13 20.40 19.81
N PHE A 403 -8.36 20.10 18.53
CA PHE A 403 -9.70 20.06 17.96
C PHE A 403 -9.78 19.09 16.79
N TYR A 404 -10.99 18.62 16.51
CA TYR A 404 -11.31 17.88 15.29
C TYR A 404 -11.83 18.86 14.23
N ASN A 405 -11.18 18.89 13.07
CA ASN A 405 -11.62 19.65 11.91
C ASN A 405 -12.51 18.75 11.05
N ALA A 406 -13.82 18.89 11.20
CA ALA A 406 -14.82 18.11 10.46
C ALA A 406 -14.79 18.33 8.94
N ALA A 407 -14.23 19.46 8.48
CA ALA A 407 -14.11 19.77 7.05
C ALA A 407 -13.08 18.89 6.35
N LEU A 408 -11.94 18.71 7.00
CA LEU A 408 -10.80 17.95 6.47
C LEU A 408 -10.79 16.50 6.97
N ASP A 409 -11.64 16.22 7.97
CA ASP A 409 -11.61 14.99 8.76
C ASP A 409 -10.22 14.77 9.38
N VAL A 410 -9.73 15.78 10.11
CA VAL A 410 -8.38 15.82 10.67
C VAL A 410 -8.44 16.14 12.16
N LEU A 411 -7.67 15.42 12.97
CA LEU A 411 -7.39 15.75 14.37
C LEU A 411 -6.20 16.72 14.42
N THR A 412 -6.39 17.91 14.97
CA THR A 412 -5.34 18.94 15.05
C THR A 412 -4.92 19.17 16.50
N TYR A 413 -3.60 19.14 16.72
CA TYR A 413 -2.97 19.33 18.03
C TYR A 413 -2.03 20.54 17.98
N GLY A 414 -2.36 21.58 18.72
CA GLY A 414 -1.51 22.76 18.84
C GLY A 414 -0.22 22.50 19.59
N LEU A 415 0.79 23.37 19.39
CA LEU A 415 2.10 23.26 20.07
C LEU A 415 2.01 23.31 21.60
N GLY A 416 0.98 23.95 22.15
CA GLY A 416 0.96 24.32 23.56
C GLY A 416 2.08 25.33 23.89
N GLY A 417 2.02 25.97 25.05
CA GLY A 417 3.03 26.96 25.43
C GLY A 417 3.23 27.07 26.92
#